data_AF-G0N7E3-F1
#
_entry.id   AF-G0N7E3-F1
#
_cell.length_a   1.000
_cell.length_b   1.000
_cell.length_c   1.000
_cell.angle_alpha   90.00
_cell.angle_beta   90.00
_cell.angle_gamma   90.00
#
_symmetry.space_group_name_H-M   'P 1'
#
loop_
_entity.id
_entity.type
_entity.pdbx_description
1 polymer ?
#
loop_
_entity_poly.entity_id
_entity_poly.type
_entity_poly.pdbx_seq_one_letter_code
_entity_poly.pdbx_strand_id
1 'polypeptide(L)'
;MKPYLAILLVIFLFIETHGSRVKRGLSADEQKKFLEELNKDRKRVAQEEGIDYVPVKYDASLEKEIVPGKRCFEHRQYLLPLQYNDVAEQLRKHYMASEGDNYQYYFLKDLDRIGCSKEFKCTAVLEKHGDIPLELQGKTIEYHGVCVQGESDPGAKSEKLKKAKTPSPNKYGDILGIPAISGTGRTDGKQGSEVEGSGKDGAGGEQRSGAGSVFSLTIFLFLVLYT
;
A
#
# COMPACT_ATOMS: atom_id res chain seq x y z
N MET A 1 -31.73 9.63 40.92
CA MET A 1 -30.55 8.74 40.74
C MET A 1 -30.80 7.59 39.75
N LYS A 2 -31.76 6.67 39.94
CA LYS A 2 -31.97 5.51 39.03
C LYS A 2 -32.08 5.79 37.51
N PRO A 3 -32.77 6.83 36.99
CA PRO A 3 -32.93 7.00 35.53
C PRO A 3 -31.63 7.42 34.82
N TYR A 4 -30.76 8.20 35.49
CA TYR A 4 -29.49 8.66 34.91
C TYR A 4 -28.51 7.50 34.64
N LEU A 5 -28.53 6.47 35.47
CA LEU A 5 -27.69 5.28 35.26
C LEU A 5 -28.12 4.49 34.00
N ALA A 6 -29.42 4.39 33.76
CA ALA A 6 -29.97 3.76 32.56
C ALA A 6 -29.66 4.57 31.29
N ILE A 7 -29.77 5.89 31.35
CA ILE A 7 -29.42 6.79 30.23
C ILE A 7 -27.92 6.68 29.89
N LEU A 8 -27.04 6.67 30.91
CA LEU A 8 -25.60 6.47 30.70
C LEU A 8 -25.27 5.11 30.07
N LEU A 9 -25.89 4.02 30.54
CA LEU A 9 -25.72 2.69 29.96
C LEU A 9 -26.14 2.62 28.49
N VAL A 10 -27.26 3.24 28.14
CA VAL A 10 -27.73 3.31 26.74
C VAL A 10 -26.77 4.12 25.88
N ILE A 11 -26.26 5.26 26.37
CA ILE A 11 -25.28 6.08 25.63
C ILE A 11 -23.98 5.30 25.39
N PHE A 12 -23.45 4.58 26.39
CA PHE A 12 -22.25 3.77 26.23
C PHE A 12 -22.42 2.66 25.17
N LEU A 13 -23.57 1.99 25.14
CA LEU A 13 -23.87 0.95 24.16
C LEU A 13 -23.92 1.47 22.70
N PHE A 14 -24.33 2.72 22.49
CA PHE A 14 -24.33 3.35 21.15
C PHE A 14 -22.96 3.84 20.68
N ILE A 15 -21.99 4.04 21.59
CA ILE A 15 -20.63 4.48 21.21
C ILE A 15 -19.83 3.31 20.62
N GLU A 16 -19.99 2.09 21.13
CA GLU A 16 -19.27 0.92 20.60
C GLU A 16 -19.71 0.51 19.19
N THR A 17 -20.97 0.79 18.79
CA THR A 17 -21.48 0.44 17.46
C THR A 17 -21.00 1.35 16.33
N HIS A 18 -20.35 2.48 16.66
CA HIS A 18 -19.83 3.44 15.67
C HIS A 18 -18.30 3.59 15.71
N GLY A 19 -17.60 2.53 16.12
CA GLY A 19 -16.23 2.31 15.68
C GLY A 19 -16.19 2.19 14.16
N SER A 20 -15.91 3.30 13.46
CA SER A 20 -15.73 3.33 12.02
C SER A 20 -14.47 2.55 11.65
N ARG A 21 -14.64 1.23 11.52
CA ARG A 21 -13.61 0.30 11.09
C ARG A 21 -13.29 0.61 9.63
N VAL A 22 -12.37 1.56 9.44
CA VAL A 22 -11.77 1.91 8.14
C VAL A 22 -11.43 0.60 7.45
N LYS A 23 -12.03 0.35 6.28
CA LYS A 23 -11.83 -0.87 5.49
C LYS A 23 -10.46 -0.83 4.81
N ARG A 24 -9.40 -0.86 5.63
CA ARG A 24 -8.01 -0.88 5.15
C ARG A 24 -7.76 -2.09 4.26
N GLY A 25 -8.38 -3.22 4.57
CA GLY A 25 -8.25 -4.49 3.86
C GLY A 25 -9.09 -4.65 2.59
N LEU A 26 -8.95 -5.82 1.99
CA LEU A 26 -9.82 -6.29 0.92
C LEU A 26 -11.18 -6.75 1.50
N SER A 27 -12.27 -6.53 0.78
CA SER A 27 -13.57 -7.17 1.11
C SER A 27 -13.54 -8.68 0.88
N ALA A 28 -14.48 -9.45 1.45
CA ALA A 28 -14.48 -10.91 1.34
C ALA A 28 -14.46 -11.42 -0.12
N ASP A 29 -15.19 -10.76 -1.03
CA ASP A 29 -15.20 -11.10 -2.46
C ASP A 29 -13.86 -10.77 -3.15
N GLU A 30 -13.22 -9.66 -2.76
CA GLU A 30 -11.89 -9.26 -3.23
C GLU A 30 -10.81 -10.23 -2.71
N GLN A 31 -10.87 -10.60 -1.42
CA GLN A 31 -9.99 -11.62 -0.83
C GLN A 31 -10.10 -12.95 -1.57
N LYS A 32 -11.34 -13.40 -1.86
CA LYS A 32 -11.60 -14.63 -2.60
C LYS A 32 -11.00 -14.57 -4.01
N LYS A 33 -11.32 -13.54 -4.80
CA LYS A 33 -10.80 -13.37 -6.17
C LYS A 33 -9.28 -13.33 -6.22
N PHE A 34 -8.67 -12.58 -5.30
CA PHE A 34 -7.22 -12.47 -5.16
C PHE A 34 -6.57 -13.82 -4.82
N LEU A 35 -7.07 -14.52 -3.81
CA LEU A 35 -6.55 -15.83 -3.42
C LEU A 35 -6.75 -16.89 -4.51
N GLU A 36 -7.87 -16.88 -5.23
CA GLU A 36 -8.14 -17.84 -6.30
C GLU A 36 -7.10 -17.71 -7.42
N GLU A 37 -6.82 -16.50 -7.90
CA GLU A 37 -5.84 -16.30 -8.97
C GLU A 37 -4.39 -16.45 -8.47
N LEU A 38 -4.05 -15.91 -7.29
CA LEU A 38 -2.72 -16.08 -6.70
C LEU A 38 -2.37 -17.55 -6.45
N ASN A 39 -3.30 -18.34 -5.90
CA ASN A 39 -3.07 -19.76 -5.65
C ASN A 39 -2.99 -20.59 -6.94
N LYS A 40 -3.74 -20.22 -7.97
CA LYS A 40 -3.62 -20.78 -9.32
C LYS A 40 -2.24 -20.51 -9.93
N ASP A 41 -1.73 -19.28 -9.84
CA ASP A 41 -0.38 -18.95 -10.30
C ASP A 41 0.71 -19.64 -9.46
N ARG A 42 0.56 -19.66 -8.13
CA ARG A 42 1.48 -20.38 -7.24
C ARG A 42 1.52 -21.87 -7.55
N LYS A 43 0.39 -22.51 -7.83
CA LYS A 43 0.32 -23.92 -8.22
C LYS A 43 1.05 -24.15 -9.55
N ARG A 44 0.83 -23.27 -10.54
CA ARG A 44 1.52 -23.32 -11.85
C ARG A 44 3.04 -23.21 -11.68
N VAL A 45 3.52 -22.15 -11.02
CA VAL A 45 4.95 -21.93 -10.75
C VAL A 45 5.54 -23.09 -9.95
N ALA A 46 4.82 -23.63 -8.97
CA ALA A 46 5.29 -24.75 -8.17
C ALA A 46 5.50 -26.03 -8.98
N GLN A 47 4.61 -26.28 -9.95
CA GLN A 47 4.72 -27.40 -10.89
C GLN A 47 5.85 -27.19 -11.92
N GLU A 48 6.01 -25.96 -12.43
CA GLU A 48 7.06 -25.60 -13.40
C GLU A 48 8.47 -25.72 -12.78
N GLU A 49 8.65 -25.27 -11.53
CA GLU A 49 9.95 -25.23 -10.84
C GLU A 49 10.24 -26.45 -9.94
N GLY A 50 9.28 -27.39 -9.84
CA GLY A 50 9.38 -28.56 -8.96
C GLY A 50 9.60 -28.19 -7.49
N ILE A 51 8.78 -27.28 -6.95
CA ILE A 51 8.74 -26.92 -5.52
C ILE A 51 7.41 -27.33 -4.89
N ASP A 52 7.40 -27.49 -3.57
CA ASP A 52 6.18 -27.84 -2.85
C ASP A 52 5.15 -26.71 -2.93
N TYR A 53 3.92 -27.06 -3.33
CA TYR A 53 2.81 -26.13 -3.40
C TYR A 53 2.04 -26.09 -2.08
N VAL A 54 2.04 -24.93 -1.41
CA VAL A 54 1.15 -24.63 -0.28
C VAL A 54 0.18 -23.53 -0.69
N PRO A 55 -1.16 -23.75 -0.59
CA PRO A 55 -2.15 -22.71 -0.84
C PRO A 55 -2.12 -21.65 0.26
N VAL A 56 -2.00 -20.40 -0.13
CA VAL A 56 -2.04 -19.23 0.73
C VAL A 56 -3.46 -18.99 1.21
N LYS A 57 -3.58 -18.63 2.49
CA LYS A 57 -4.82 -18.19 3.13
C LYS A 57 -4.76 -16.70 3.42
N TYR A 58 -5.93 -16.05 3.44
CA TYR A 58 -6.01 -14.65 3.84
C TYR A 58 -6.00 -14.54 5.37
N ASP A 59 -5.19 -13.64 5.90
CA ASP A 59 -5.12 -13.35 7.33
C ASP A 59 -5.35 -11.85 7.53
N ALA A 60 -6.59 -11.50 7.92
CA ALA A 60 -7.00 -10.11 8.16
C ALA A 60 -6.31 -9.49 9.40
N SER A 61 -5.54 -10.25 10.20
CA SER A 61 -4.71 -9.67 11.26
C SER A 61 -3.48 -8.96 10.69
N LEU A 62 -2.92 -9.48 9.59
CA LEU A 62 -1.74 -8.93 8.90
C LEU A 62 -2.03 -7.57 8.22
N GLU A 63 -3.29 -7.28 7.85
CA GLU A 63 -3.69 -5.95 7.36
C GLU A 63 -3.26 -4.80 8.30
N LYS A 64 -3.19 -5.07 9.61
CA LYS A 64 -2.85 -4.07 10.63
C LYS A 64 -1.38 -3.65 10.58
N GLU A 65 -0.51 -4.46 9.97
CA GLU A 65 0.92 -4.15 9.79
C GLU A 65 1.16 -3.18 8.62
N ILE A 66 0.15 -2.97 7.76
CA ILE A 66 0.18 -2.02 6.65
C ILE A 66 -0.16 -0.63 7.18
N VAL A 67 0.86 0.04 7.73
CA VAL A 67 0.79 1.41 8.25
C VAL A 67 0.99 2.43 7.11
N PRO A 68 0.01 3.30 6.77
CA PRO A 68 0.17 4.29 5.70
C PRO A 68 1.22 5.36 6.03
N GLY A 69 1.76 6.02 5.01
CA GLY A 69 2.65 7.18 5.14
C GLY A 69 4.16 6.88 5.20
N LYS A 70 4.58 5.62 5.03
CA LYS A 70 5.99 5.25 4.83
C LYS A 70 6.37 5.21 3.35
N ARG A 71 7.67 5.36 3.04
CA ARG A 71 8.21 5.09 1.68
C ARG A 71 8.12 3.60 1.35
N CYS A 72 8.15 3.26 0.06
CA CYS A 72 8.00 1.87 -0.40
C CYS A 72 9.05 0.88 0.10
N PHE A 73 10.19 1.35 0.63
CA PHE A 73 11.26 0.53 1.19
C PHE A 73 11.34 0.58 2.74
N GLU A 74 10.42 1.27 3.43
CA GLU A 74 10.47 1.53 4.89
C GLU A 74 9.52 0.67 5.74
N HIS A 75 8.82 -0.27 5.11
CA HIS A 75 8.05 -1.31 5.80
C HIS A 75 8.94 -2.49 6.22
N ARG A 76 8.33 -3.58 6.74
CA ARG A 76 9.04 -4.87 6.82
C ARG A 76 9.72 -5.14 5.48
N GLN A 77 10.85 -5.84 5.54
CA GLN A 77 11.39 -6.51 4.36
C GLN A 77 10.23 -7.31 3.71
N TYR A 78 10.11 -7.23 2.38
CA TYR A 78 9.09 -7.93 1.58
C TYR A 78 7.66 -7.35 1.63
N LEU A 79 7.52 -6.03 1.39
CA LEU A 79 6.26 -5.50 0.83
C LEU A 79 6.00 -6.11 -0.55
N LEU A 80 4.79 -6.59 -0.76
CA LEU A 80 4.37 -7.17 -2.03
C LEU A 80 3.34 -6.23 -2.70
N PRO A 81 3.71 -5.42 -3.70
CA PRO A 81 2.79 -4.47 -4.34
C PRO A 81 1.67 -5.19 -5.08
N LEU A 82 0.46 -4.63 -5.08
CA LEU A 82 -0.66 -5.09 -5.91
C LEU A 82 -0.69 -4.39 -7.27
N GLN A 83 -0.27 -3.13 -7.33
CA GLN A 83 -0.12 -2.36 -8.57
C GLN A 83 1.11 -1.46 -8.45
N TYR A 84 1.91 -1.35 -9.50
CA TYR A 84 3.09 -0.48 -9.56
C TYR A 84 3.26 0.20 -10.92
N ASN A 85 4.07 1.28 -10.96
CA ASN A 85 4.33 2.06 -12.16
C ASN A 85 5.39 1.47 -13.11
N ASP A 86 5.52 2.03 -14.31
CA ASP A 86 6.45 1.58 -15.35
C ASP A 86 7.93 1.61 -14.91
N VAL A 87 8.29 2.45 -13.93
CA VAL A 87 9.65 2.50 -13.35
C VAL A 87 9.93 1.24 -12.54
N ALA A 88 8.97 0.81 -11.71
CA ALA A 88 9.07 -0.43 -10.96
C ALA A 88 9.05 -1.67 -11.89
N GLU A 89 8.32 -1.60 -13.01
CA GLU A 89 8.33 -2.66 -14.04
C GLU A 89 9.69 -2.76 -14.75
N GLN A 90 10.32 -1.64 -15.10
CA GLN A 90 11.68 -1.61 -15.65
C GLN A 90 12.70 -2.18 -14.66
N LEU A 91 12.58 -1.81 -13.37
CA LEU A 91 13.46 -2.32 -12.31
C LEU A 91 13.28 -3.84 -12.08
N ARG A 92 12.03 -4.33 -12.06
CA ARG A 92 11.73 -5.78 -12.01
C ARG A 92 12.38 -6.51 -13.18
N LYS A 93 12.22 -6.01 -14.41
CA LYS A 93 12.83 -6.60 -15.61
C LYS A 93 14.36 -6.67 -15.53
N HIS A 94 15.00 -5.66 -14.95
CA HIS A 94 16.43 -5.68 -14.68
C HIS A 94 16.80 -6.81 -13.71
N TYR A 95 16.17 -6.88 -12.53
CA TYR A 95 16.44 -7.95 -11.56
C TYR A 95 16.15 -9.35 -12.11
N MET A 96 15.06 -9.53 -12.87
CA MET A 96 14.75 -10.82 -13.52
C MET A 96 15.82 -11.29 -14.51
N ALA A 97 16.66 -10.40 -15.04
CA ALA A 97 17.76 -10.74 -15.94
C ALA A 97 19.08 -11.11 -15.22
N SER A 98 19.24 -10.72 -13.94
CA SER A 98 20.49 -10.85 -13.18
C SER A 98 20.37 -11.70 -11.90
N GLU A 99 19.39 -11.38 -11.05
CA GLU A 99 19.24 -11.93 -9.69
C GLU A 99 17.97 -12.76 -9.50
N GLY A 100 17.05 -12.68 -10.47
CA GLY A 100 15.71 -13.23 -10.42
C GLY A 100 14.67 -12.22 -9.95
N ASP A 101 13.41 -12.65 -9.94
CA ASP A 101 12.28 -11.76 -9.69
C ASP A 101 12.30 -11.19 -8.26
N ASN A 102 12.31 -9.86 -8.11
CA ASN A 102 12.27 -9.21 -6.81
C ASN A 102 10.92 -9.40 -6.09
N TYR A 103 9.87 -9.81 -6.80
CA TYR A 103 8.56 -10.17 -6.24
C TYR A 103 8.33 -11.69 -6.13
N GLN A 104 9.39 -12.51 -6.23
CA GLN A 104 9.33 -13.96 -6.02
C GLN A 104 8.74 -14.39 -4.67
N TYR A 105 8.67 -13.48 -3.71
CA TYR A 105 8.06 -13.67 -2.38
C TYR A 105 6.60 -14.13 -2.45
N TYR A 106 5.83 -13.71 -3.47
CA TYR A 106 4.49 -14.25 -3.77
C TYR A 106 4.48 -15.77 -4.03
N PHE A 107 5.63 -16.37 -4.35
CA PHE A 107 5.81 -17.75 -4.81
C PHE A 107 6.67 -18.61 -3.87
N LEU A 108 7.11 -18.06 -2.73
CA LEU A 108 7.80 -18.83 -1.68
C LEU A 108 6.94 -19.98 -1.17
N LYS A 109 7.56 -21.14 -0.96
CA LYS A 109 6.86 -22.38 -0.55
C LYS A 109 6.25 -22.29 0.85
N ASP A 110 6.86 -21.50 1.73
CA ASP A 110 6.52 -21.28 3.13
C ASP A 110 5.58 -20.09 3.35
N LEU A 111 5.24 -19.33 2.29
CA LEU A 111 4.13 -18.38 2.32
C LEU A 111 2.81 -19.15 2.52
N ASP A 112 2.31 -19.18 3.75
CA ASP A 112 1.03 -19.80 4.13
C ASP A 112 -0.10 -18.78 4.30
N ARG A 113 0.25 -17.54 4.66
CA ARG A 113 -0.67 -16.45 5.02
C ARG A 113 -0.27 -15.12 4.41
N ILE A 114 -1.28 -14.36 4.00
CA ILE A 114 -1.12 -13.02 3.42
C ILE A 114 -2.25 -12.09 3.88
N GLY A 115 -1.94 -10.83 4.14
CA GLY A 115 -2.92 -9.77 4.37
C GLY A 115 -2.61 -8.59 3.46
N CYS A 116 -3.64 -7.91 2.94
CA CYS A 116 -3.46 -6.89 1.90
C CYS A 116 -4.34 -5.66 2.12
N SER A 117 -3.79 -4.48 1.84
CA SER A 117 -4.54 -3.23 1.77
C SER A 117 -4.51 -2.70 0.34
N LYS A 118 -5.69 -2.38 -0.22
CA LYS A 118 -5.81 -1.68 -1.51
C LYS A 118 -5.73 -0.15 -1.39
N GLU A 119 -5.90 0.37 -0.17
CA GLU A 119 -5.89 1.81 0.12
C GLU A 119 -4.47 2.37 0.31
N PHE A 120 -3.51 1.50 0.63
CA PHE A 120 -2.12 1.88 0.82
C PHE A 120 -1.51 2.44 -0.48
N LYS A 121 -0.77 3.54 -0.36
CA LYS A 121 0.04 4.11 -1.44
C LYS A 121 1.39 4.54 -0.89
N CYS A 122 2.44 4.32 -1.67
CA CYS A 122 3.79 4.80 -1.36
C CYS A 122 4.52 5.23 -2.63
N THR A 123 5.55 6.04 -2.44
CA THR A 123 6.59 6.30 -3.43
C THR A 123 7.96 6.02 -2.84
N ALA A 124 8.96 5.83 -3.70
CA ALA A 124 10.36 5.92 -3.34
C ALA A 124 11.19 6.36 -4.56
N VAL A 125 12.14 7.27 -4.35
CA VAL A 125 13.13 7.62 -5.39
C VAL A 125 14.19 6.53 -5.42
N LEU A 126 14.55 6.07 -6.62
CA LEU A 126 15.65 5.13 -6.81
C LEU A 126 16.98 5.89 -6.65
N GLU A 127 17.54 5.82 -5.45
CA GLU A 127 18.84 6.42 -5.11
C GLU A 127 19.99 5.80 -5.92
N LYS A 128 21.12 6.52 -5.98
CA LYS A 128 22.33 6.09 -6.70
C LYS A 128 23.10 5.02 -5.92
N HIS A 129 22.60 3.78 -5.96
CA HIS A 129 23.26 2.59 -5.42
C HIS A 129 23.65 1.64 -6.56
N GLY A 130 24.64 0.76 -6.31
CA GLY A 130 25.29 -0.06 -7.35
C GLY A 130 24.35 -0.97 -8.15
N ASP A 131 23.27 -1.43 -7.51
CA ASP A 131 22.34 -2.41 -8.10
C ASP A 131 21.16 -1.74 -8.83
N ILE A 132 21.18 -0.41 -8.99
CA ILE A 132 20.16 0.37 -9.69
C ILE A 132 20.70 0.83 -11.06
N PRO A 133 20.08 0.43 -12.19
CA PRO A 133 20.48 0.85 -13.53
C PRO A 133 20.56 2.38 -13.67
N LEU A 134 21.59 2.88 -14.36
CA LEU A 134 21.86 4.31 -14.52
C LEU A 134 20.66 5.09 -15.09
N GLU A 135 19.91 4.47 -16.00
CA GLU A 135 18.72 5.02 -16.61
C GLU A 135 17.49 5.05 -15.68
N LEU A 136 17.54 4.37 -14.52
CA LEU A 136 16.50 4.37 -13.49
C LEU A 136 16.85 5.23 -12.27
N GLN A 137 18.12 5.57 -12.07
CA GLN A 137 18.56 6.43 -10.96
C GLN A 137 17.86 7.79 -11.00
N GLY A 138 17.35 8.22 -9.84
CA GLY A 138 16.58 9.46 -9.68
C GLY A 138 15.13 9.40 -10.17
N LYS A 139 14.66 8.29 -10.76
CA LYS A 139 13.24 8.08 -11.05
C LYS A 139 12.50 7.60 -9.80
N THR A 140 11.22 7.92 -9.73
CA THR A 140 10.34 7.50 -8.63
C THR A 140 9.58 6.22 -8.97
N ILE A 141 9.72 5.18 -8.13
CA ILE A 141 8.76 4.07 -8.09
C ILE A 141 7.53 4.47 -7.26
N GLU A 142 6.39 3.91 -7.63
CA GLU A 142 5.10 4.15 -6.96
C GLU A 142 4.32 2.85 -6.89
N TYR A 143 3.77 2.52 -5.71
CA TYR A 143 2.92 1.35 -5.50
C TYR A 143 1.53 1.78 -5.02
N HIS A 144 0.48 1.21 -5.61
CA HIS A 144 -0.92 1.33 -5.15
C HIS A 144 -1.40 -0.06 -4.72
N GLY A 145 -1.83 -0.16 -3.47
CA GLY A 145 -2.12 -1.42 -2.82
C GLY A 145 -0.87 -2.26 -2.54
N VAL A 146 -0.82 -2.88 -1.37
CA VAL A 146 0.25 -3.82 -0.98
C VAL A 146 -0.30 -4.97 -0.16
N CYS A 147 0.43 -6.06 -0.17
CA CYS A 147 0.30 -7.16 0.76
C CYS A 147 1.55 -7.31 1.63
N VAL A 148 1.34 -7.91 2.80
CA VAL A 148 2.38 -8.40 3.68
C VAL A 148 2.15 -9.89 3.93
N GLN A 149 3.24 -10.64 4.00
CA GLN A 149 3.23 -12.06 4.34
C GLN A 149 3.22 -12.30 5.84
N GLY A 150 2.78 -13.50 6.25
CA GLY A 150 3.03 -14.02 7.60
C GLY A 150 4.53 -14.26 7.86
N GLU A 151 4.84 -14.89 8.99
CA GLU A 151 6.20 -15.33 9.27
C GLU A 151 6.64 -16.39 8.25
N SER A 152 7.65 -16.04 7.46
CA SER A 152 8.36 -16.86 6.47
C SER A 152 9.85 -16.83 6.81
N ASP A 153 10.64 -17.83 6.43
CA ASP A 153 12.10 -17.74 6.53
C ASP A 153 12.64 -16.83 5.40
N PRO A 154 13.11 -15.60 5.69
CA PRO A 154 13.56 -14.67 4.67
C PRO A 154 14.91 -15.08 4.05
N GLY A 155 15.64 -16.00 4.70
CA GLY A 155 16.86 -16.61 4.16
C GLY A 155 16.57 -17.65 3.08
N ALA A 156 15.34 -18.19 3.02
CA ALA A 156 14.93 -19.22 2.07
C ALA A 156 14.61 -18.66 0.66
N LYS A 157 15.40 -17.71 0.15
CA LYS A 157 15.40 -17.35 -1.29
C LYS A 157 15.66 -18.63 -2.10
N SER A 158 14.60 -19.13 -2.74
CA SER A 158 14.69 -20.36 -3.50
C SER A 158 15.46 -20.11 -4.80
N GLU A 159 16.64 -20.72 -4.96
CA GLU A 159 17.42 -20.66 -6.22
C GLU A 159 16.60 -21.09 -7.44
N LYS A 160 15.57 -21.94 -7.24
CA LYS A 160 14.59 -22.32 -8.27
C LYS A 160 13.73 -21.12 -8.69
N LEU A 161 13.23 -20.33 -7.74
CA LEU A 161 12.38 -19.17 -8.03
C LEU A 161 13.13 -18.03 -8.74
N LYS A 162 14.46 -17.94 -8.64
CA LYS A 162 15.23 -16.93 -9.38
C LYS A 162 15.04 -17.02 -10.90
N LYS A 163 14.77 -18.22 -11.43
CA LYS A 163 14.57 -18.46 -12.88
C LYS A 163 13.10 -18.57 -13.28
N ALA A 164 12.19 -18.47 -12.30
CA ALA A 164 10.78 -18.73 -12.51
C ALA A 164 10.07 -17.64 -13.33
N LYS A 165 9.17 -18.06 -14.22
CA LYS A 165 8.31 -17.16 -15.00
C LYS A 165 7.09 -16.75 -14.18
N THR A 166 7.30 -15.89 -13.19
CA THR A 166 6.22 -15.35 -12.37
C THR A 166 5.41 -14.28 -13.12
N PRO A 167 4.09 -14.16 -12.87
CA PRO A 167 3.29 -13.02 -13.31
C PRO A 167 3.78 -11.70 -12.70
N SER A 168 3.56 -10.58 -13.40
CA SER A 168 3.67 -9.25 -12.78
C SER A 168 2.60 -9.11 -11.68
N PRO A 169 2.95 -8.60 -10.48
CA PRO A 169 1.97 -8.29 -9.44
C PRO A 169 0.81 -7.40 -9.88
N ASN A 170 1.01 -6.53 -10.88
CA ASN A 170 -0.05 -5.68 -11.48
C ASN A 170 -1.29 -6.49 -11.91
N LYS A 171 -1.11 -7.76 -12.33
CA LYS A 171 -2.20 -8.71 -12.60
C LYS A 171 -3.21 -8.79 -11.45
N TYR A 172 -2.73 -8.78 -10.20
CA TYR A 172 -3.57 -8.86 -9.01
C TYR A 172 -4.26 -7.53 -8.72
N GLY A 173 -3.58 -6.40 -8.97
CA GLY A 173 -4.18 -5.06 -8.92
C GLY A 173 -5.35 -4.91 -9.88
N ASP A 174 -5.18 -5.34 -11.13
CA ASP A 174 -6.21 -5.27 -12.18
C ASP A 174 -7.47 -6.07 -11.80
N ILE A 175 -7.30 -7.30 -11.27
CA ILE A 175 -8.40 -8.16 -10.80
C ILE A 175 -9.15 -7.55 -9.59
N LEU A 176 -8.44 -6.75 -8.79
CA LEU A 176 -8.98 -6.01 -7.65
C LEU A 176 -9.52 -4.62 -8.02
N GLY A 177 -9.43 -4.21 -9.30
CA GLY A 177 -9.86 -2.89 -9.76
C GLY A 177 -9.00 -1.74 -9.22
N ILE A 178 -7.74 -1.99 -8.88
CA ILE A 178 -6.80 -0.96 -8.44
C ILE A 178 -6.34 -0.16 -9.68
N PRO A 179 -6.53 1.18 -9.72
CA PRO A 179 -6.17 1.98 -10.89
C PRO A 179 -4.70 1.83 -11.29
N ALA A 180 -4.46 1.65 -12.59
CA ALA A 180 -3.11 1.62 -13.14
C ALA A 180 -2.38 2.95 -12.89
N ILE A 181 -1.07 2.87 -12.62
CA ILE A 181 -0.25 4.02 -12.26
C ILE A 181 0.45 4.56 -13.51
N SER A 182 -0.29 5.38 -14.27
CA SER A 182 0.22 6.05 -15.47
C SER A 182 1.25 7.11 -15.10
N GLY A 183 2.54 6.85 -15.34
CA GLY A 183 3.59 7.82 -15.03
C GLY A 183 4.95 7.49 -15.62
N THR A 184 5.41 8.32 -16.57
CA THR A 184 6.84 8.51 -16.79
C THR A 184 7.46 9.00 -15.48
N GLY A 185 8.45 8.27 -14.98
CA GLY A 185 8.98 8.49 -13.63
C GLY A 185 9.37 9.94 -13.37
N ARG A 186 8.67 10.60 -12.44
CA ARG A 186 9.02 11.95 -12.01
C ARG A 186 10.41 11.91 -11.37
N THR A 187 11.33 12.66 -11.98
CA THR A 187 12.60 13.05 -11.39
C THR A 187 12.35 14.25 -10.50
N ASP A 188 12.40 14.08 -9.19
CA ASP A 188 12.28 15.19 -8.23
C ASP A 188 13.58 16.02 -8.19
N GLY A 189 13.81 16.73 -9.30
CA GLY A 189 14.94 17.63 -9.50
C GLY A 189 14.78 18.92 -8.70
N LYS A 190 15.19 18.90 -7.43
CA LYS A 190 15.24 20.10 -6.60
C LYS A 190 16.52 20.91 -6.88
N GLN A 191 16.54 21.65 -7.97
CA GLN A 191 17.55 22.67 -8.24
C GLN A 191 16.89 23.87 -8.94
N GLY A 192 17.09 25.07 -8.39
CA GLY A 192 16.33 26.26 -8.78
C GLY A 192 17.12 27.25 -9.64
N SER A 193 16.39 28.28 -10.08
CA SER A 193 16.88 29.55 -10.63
C SER A 193 17.65 29.49 -11.94
N GLU A 194 16.97 29.83 -13.05
CA GLU A 194 17.29 31.09 -13.73
C GLU A 194 16.03 31.69 -14.38
N VAL A 195 16.08 32.98 -14.72
CA VAL A 195 14.94 33.84 -15.06
C VAL A 195 15.09 34.38 -16.48
N GLU A 196 14.03 34.27 -17.28
CA GLU A 196 13.62 35.19 -18.36
C GLU A 196 12.26 34.68 -18.90
N GLY A 197 11.25 35.49 -19.26
CA GLY A 197 11.13 36.95 -19.28
C GLY A 197 10.13 37.35 -20.39
N SER A 198 9.20 38.28 -20.11
CA SER A 198 8.12 38.77 -21.02
C SER A 198 6.90 37.83 -21.24
N GLY A 199 5.64 38.23 -21.01
CA GLY A 199 5.14 39.46 -20.39
C GLY A 199 3.66 39.77 -20.70
N LYS A 200 2.93 40.36 -19.72
CA LYS A 200 1.64 41.09 -19.82
C LYS A 200 0.39 40.34 -20.31
N ASP A 201 -0.84 40.60 -19.87
CA ASP A 201 -1.47 41.32 -18.72
C ASP A 201 -2.92 40.75 -18.63
N GLY A 202 -3.73 40.83 -17.55
CA GLY A 202 -3.59 41.45 -16.23
C GLY A 202 -4.96 41.44 -15.48
N ALA A 203 -5.06 42.13 -14.33
CA ALA A 203 -6.27 42.40 -13.51
C ALA A 203 -6.93 41.23 -12.71
N GLY A 204 -7.43 41.56 -11.51
CA GLY A 204 -8.41 40.73 -10.78
C GLY A 204 -8.02 40.27 -9.36
N GLY A 205 -7.64 41.18 -8.46
CA GLY A 205 -7.43 40.84 -7.04
C GLY A 205 -8.68 41.05 -6.19
N GLU A 206 -9.06 40.06 -5.38
CA GLU A 206 -9.79 40.32 -4.12
C GLU A 206 -9.38 39.26 -3.06
N GLN A 207 -8.59 39.68 -2.06
CA GLN A 207 -8.38 38.88 -0.86
C GLN A 207 -9.59 39.05 0.06
N ARG A 208 -10.29 37.96 0.39
CA ARG A 208 -11.15 37.92 1.59
C ARG A 208 -10.63 36.90 2.58
N SER A 209 -10.04 37.44 3.64
CA SER A 209 -9.76 36.72 4.88
C SER A 209 -11.08 36.22 5.47
N GLY A 210 -11.12 34.95 5.86
CA GLY A 210 -12.29 34.28 6.41
C GLY A 210 -11.87 33.32 7.52
N ALA A 211 -11.50 33.86 8.69
CA ALA A 211 -11.22 33.06 9.86
C ALA A 211 -12.51 32.37 10.36
N GLY A 212 -12.48 31.04 10.43
CA GLY A 212 -13.63 30.21 10.81
C GLY A 212 -13.22 29.04 11.70
N SER A 213 -12.55 29.35 12.82
CA SER A 213 -12.17 28.34 13.82
C SER A 213 -13.42 27.80 14.52
N VAL A 214 -13.87 26.61 14.13
CA VAL A 214 -14.99 25.90 14.80
C VAL A 214 -14.44 24.95 15.86
N PHE A 215 -13.70 25.50 16.82
CA PHE A 215 -13.22 24.77 17.99
C PHE A 215 -14.17 24.92 19.18
N SER A 216 -14.46 23.79 19.83
CA SER A 216 -14.98 23.68 21.19
C SER A 216 -16.37 24.29 21.48
N LEU A 217 -17.41 23.49 21.25
CA LEU A 217 -18.74 23.73 21.84
C LEU A 217 -19.29 22.43 22.46
N THR A 218 -18.48 21.83 23.33
CA THR A 218 -18.80 20.56 24.03
C THR A 218 -18.48 20.58 25.54
N ILE A 219 -18.05 21.72 26.10
CA ILE A 219 -17.68 21.87 27.52
C ILE A 219 -18.48 23.01 28.18
N PHE A 220 -19.82 22.93 28.13
CA PHE A 220 -20.68 23.82 28.93
C PHE A 220 -21.96 23.16 29.51
N LEU A 221 -22.10 21.82 29.43
CA LEU A 221 -23.29 21.12 29.95
C LEU A 221 -23.09 20.43 31.32
N PHE A 222 -21.90 20.50 31.93
CA PHE A 222 -21.58 19.79 33.19
C PHE A 222 -21.62 20.66 34.46
N LEU A 223 -21.87 21.96 34.35
CA LEU A 223 -21.84 22.91 35.50
C LEU A 223 -23.22 23.30 36.07
N VAL A 224 -24.32 22.74 35.56
CA VAL A 224 -25.70 23.08 35.98
C VAL A 224 -26.40 21.94 36.74
N LEU A 225 -25.66 20.90 37.17
CA LEU A 225 -26.19 19.77 37.93
C LEU A 225 -25.54 19.60 39.33
N TYR A 226 -24.91 20.65 39.84
CA TYR A 226 -24.35 20.71 41.20
C TYR A 226 -24.65 22.06 41.89
N THR A 227 -25.94 22.36 42.01
CA THR A 227 -26.54 23.27 43.02
C THR A 227 -27.90 22.71 43.42
#